data_AF-A0A3D3TQN4-F1
#
_entry.id   AF-A0A3D3TQN4-F1
#
_cell.length_a   1.000
_cell.length_b   1.000
_cell.length_c   1.000
_cell.angle_alpha   90.00
_cell.angle_beta   90.00
_cell.angle_gamma   90.00
#
_symmetry.space_group_name_H-M   'P 1'
#
loop_
_entity.id
_entity.type
_entity.pdbx_description
1 polymer ?
#
loop_
_entity_poly.entity_id
_entity_poly.type
_entity_poly.pdbx_seq_one_letter_code
_entity_poly.pdbx_strand_id
1 'polypeptide(L)'
;MDYIKIPMDIEKRSFEIIGEEMGPHNFDDRELSIIKRVIHTTADFEYKDLVYMTDHAIDTALEILKKGTTIYTDTNMALSGINKRALEKLNCRVVCYVSEPEVAEIAKERGITRSMAAVEKAVGDGVEFFVFGNAPTALFKLKEFIESGKSNCKFIIGAPIGFVGAAESKEEIEKLKDIDMMTVRGRKGGSAVAAAIVNALMYMLVER
;
A
#
# COMPACT_ATOMS: atom_id res chain seq x y z
N MET A 1 23.01 -27.79 -13.12
CA MET A 1 22.18 -26.59 -13.36
C MET A 1 22.93 -25.41 -12.80
N ASP A 2 23.34 -24.48 -13.66
CA ASP A 2 23.94 -23.22 -13.25
C ASP A 2 22.81 -22.22 -12.97
N TYR A 3 22.70 -21.80 -11.70
CA TYR A 3 21.78 -20.75 -11.27
C TYR A 3 22.47 -19.87 -10.23
N ILE A 4 22.09 -18.59 -10.21
CA ILE A 4 22.63 -17.61 -9.26
C ILE A 4 22.19 -18.01 -7.85
N LYS A 5 23.12 -18.08 -6.90
CA LYS A 5 22.86 -18.52 -5.52
C LYS A 5 22.77 -17.37 -4.52
N ILE A 6 23.28 -16.19 -4.89
CA ILE A 6 23.32 -15.01 -4.03
C ILE A 6 22.00 -14.23 -4.22
N PRO A 7 21.16 -14.09 -3.19
CA PRO A 7 19.85 -13.44 -3.32
C PRO A 7 19.90 -12.00 -3.84
N MET A 8 20.90 -11.23 -3.41
CA MET A 8 21.08 -9.85 -3.87
C MET A 8 21.42 -9.78 -5.37
N ASP A 9 22.20 -10.73 -5.88
CA ASP A 9 22.55 -10.78 -7.30
C ASP A 9 21.34 -11.19 -8.15
N ILE A 10 20.50 -12.11 -7.65
CA ILE A 10 19.23 -12.48 -8.31
C ILE A 10 18.32 -11.26 -8.43
N GLU A 11 18.14 -10.53 -7.33
CA GLU A 11 17.26 -9.37 -7.29
C GLU A 11 17.79 -8.24 -8.17
N LYS A 12 19.09 -7.93 -8.09
CA LYS A 12 19.74 -6.95 -8.96
C LYS A 12 19.53 -7.31 -10.43
N ARG A 13 19.81 -8.57 -10.81
CA ARG A 13 19.61 -9.03 -12.19
C ARG A 13 18.15 -8.94 -12.62
N SER A 14 17.21 -9.21 -11.71
CA SER A 14 15.78 -9.07 -11.99
C SER A 14 15.41 -7.61 -12.30
N PHE A 15 15.95 -6.64 -11.56
CA PHE A 15 15.70 -5.22 -11.81
C PHE A 15 16.33 -4.68 -13.10
N GLU A 16 17.48 -5.24 -13.50
CA GLU A 16 18.09 -4.97 -14.81
C GLU A 16 17.15 -5.45 -15.93
N ILE A 17 16.71 -6.71 -15.89
CA ILE A 17 15.80 -7.30 -16.88
C ILE A 17 14.50 -6.50 -16.97
N ILE A 18 13.88 -6.19 -15.83
CA ILE A 18 12.66 -5.36 -15.81
C ILE A 18 12.93 -4.01 -16.47
N GLY A 19 14.07 -3.37 -16.20
CA GLY A 19 14.43 -2.10 -16.82
C GLY A 19 14.60 -2.18 -18.34
N GLU A 20 15.17 -3.27 -18.84
CA GLU A 20 15.33 -3.52 -20.28
C GLU A 20 13.97 -3.77 -20.97
N GLU A 21 13.04 -4.46 -20.31
CA GLU A 21 11.75 -4.88 -20.88
C GLU A 21 10.61 -3.87 -20.69
N MET A 22 10.74 -2.90 -19.78
CA MET A 22 9.65 -1.99 -19.40
C MET A 22 9.13 -1.10 -20.56
N GLY A 23 9.95 -0.93 -21.60
CA GLY A 23 9.66 -0.05 -22.74
C GLY A 23 9.64 1.43 -22.34
N PRO A 24 9.12 2.31 -23.20
CA PRO A 24 9.05 3.74 -22.92
C PRO A 24 8.19 4.06 -21.69
N HIS A 25 8.65 5.02 -20.87
CA HIS A 25 7.93 5.57 -19.73
C HIS A 25 8.42 6.99 -19.41
N ASN A 26 7.64 7.73 -18.62
CA ASN A 26 7.98 9.09 -18.18
C ASN A 26 8.29 9.19 -16.67
N PHE A 27 8.43 8.05 -15.98
CA PHE A 27 8.72 8.01 -14.55
C PHE A 27 10.07 8.65 -14.21
N ASP A 28 10.10 9.44 -13.13
CA ASP A 28 11.35 9.82 -12.46
C ASP A 28 11.99 8.62 -11.75
N ASP A 29 13.23 8.77 -11.25
CA ASP A 29 13.96 7.67 -10.61
C ASP A 29 13.22 7.10 -9.38
N ARG A 30 12.50 7.94 -8.64
CA ARG A 30 11.77 7.54 -7.42
C ARG A 30 10.51 6.78 -7.80
N GLU A 31 9.72 7.29 -8.73
CA GLU A 31 8.56 6.61 -9.31
C GLU A 31 8.97 5.27 -9.92
N LEU A 32 10.03 5.26 -10.72
CA LEU A 32 10.55 4.06 -11.38
C LEU A 32 10.93 2.98 -10.38
N SER A 33 11.52 3.35 -9.23
CA SER A 33 11.86 2.39 -8.18
C SER A 33 10.62 1.68 -7.59
N ILE A 34 9.50 2.39 -7.47
CA ILE A 34 8.22 1.85 -7.00
C ILE A 34 7.63 0.94 -8.08
N ILE A 35 7.54 1.42 -9.33
CA ILE A 35 6.96 0.65 -10.43
C ILE A 35 7.74 -0.64 -10.66
N LYS A 36 9.08 -0.58 -10.73
CA LYS A 36 9.92 -1.77 -10.88
C LYS A 36 9.71 -2.76 -9.73
N ARG A 37 9.56 -2.27 -8.49
CA ARG A 37 9.31 -3.13 -7.33
C ARG A 37 7.98 -3.87 -7.46
N VAL A 38 6.93 -3.18 -7.90
CA VAL A 38 5.62 -3.79 -8.14
C VAL A 38 5.69 -4.83 -9.27
N ILE A 39 6.35 -4.51 -10.39
CA ILE A 39 6.56 -5.45 -11.50
C ILE A 39 7.37 -6.67 -11.04
N HIS A 40 8.43 -6.47 -10.25
CA HIS A 40 9.24 -7.56 -9.71
C HIS A 40 8.41 -8.53 -8.84
N THR A 41 7.48 -7.99 -8.05
CA THR A 41 6.59 -8.80 -7.20
C THR A 41 5.52 -9.56 -8.00
N THR A 42 5.14 -9.08 -9.17
CA THR A 42 3.98 -9.59 -9.92
C THR A 42 4.34 -10.28 -11.24
N ALA A 43 5.56 -10.06 -11.74
CA ALA A 43 5.98 -10.37 -13.10
C ALA A 43 5.05 -9.80 -14.18
N ASP A 44 4.41 -8.65 -13.90
CA ASP A 44 3.35 -8.09 -14.72
C ASP A 44 3.64 -6.61 -15.04
N PHE A 45 4.02 -6.37 -16.29
CA PHE A 45 4.39 -5.03 -16.76
C PHE A 45 3.21 -4.07 -16.89
N GLU A 46 1.96 -4.56 -16.90
CA GLU A 46 0.77 -3.71 -16.99
C GLU A 46 0.66 -2.77 -15.79
N TYR A 47 1.26 -3.13 -14.64
CA TYR A 47 1.27 -2.26 -13.46
C TYR A 47 1.91 -0.90 -13.72
N LYS A 48 2.79 -0.75 -14.73
CA LYS A 48 3.32 0.56 -15.10
C LYS A 48 2.21 1.53 -15.53
N ASP A 49 1.14 1.02 -16.14
CA ASP A 49 0.02 1.83 -16.65
C ASP A 49 -1.12 1.96 -15.62
N LEU A 50 -1.12 1.11 -14.59
CA LEU A 50 -2.17 1.05 -13.57
C LEU A 50 -1.83 1.81 -12.29
N VAL A 51 -0.54 1.94 -11.94
CA VAL A 51 -0.16 2.67 -10.73
C VAL A 51 -0.36 4.17 -10.98
N TYR A 52 -1.22 4.76 -10.16
CA TYR A 52 -1.46 6.19 -10.09
C TYR A 52 -0.87 6.74 -8.80
N MET A 53 -0.29 7.94 -8.87
CA MET A 53 0.28 8.65 -7.73
C MET A 53 -0.16 10.11 -7.79
N THR A 54 -0.51 10.72 -6.66
CA THR A 54 -0.63 12.18 -6.59
C THR A 54 0.73 12.85 -6.70
N ASP A 55 0.77 14.11 -7.11
CA ASP A 55 2.02 14.85 -7.38
C ASP A 55 3.00 14.84 -6.20
N HIS A 56 2.50 14.83 -4.96
CA HIS A 56 3.30 14.84 -3.73
C HIS A 56 3.29 13.49 -2.99
N ALA A 57 2.80 12.41 -3.62
CA ALA A 57 2.62 11.12 -2.97
C ALA A 57 3.90 10.58 -2.34
N ILE A 58 5.01 10.61 -3.08
CA ILE A 58 6.29 10.10 -2.60
C ILE A 58 6.78 10.97 -1.43
N ASP A 59 6.81 12.29 -1.60
CA ASP A 59 7.34 13.20 -0.58
C ASP A 59 6.55 13.11 0.73
N THR A 60 5.22 13.14 0.67
CA THR A 60 4.33 13.00 1.83
C THR A 60 4.55 11.65 2.55
N ALA A 61 4.65 10.55 1.79
CA ALA A 61 4.92 9.24 2.39
C ALA A 61 6.28 9.19 3.09
N LEU A 62 7.33 9.73 2.47
CA LEU A 62 8.67 9.76 3.04
C LEU A 62 8.72 10.63 4.31
N GLU A 63 8.02 11.76 4.34
CA GLU A 63 7.94 12.61 5.53
C GLU A 63 7.24 11.91 6.70
N ILE A 64 6.14 11.20 6.45
CA ILE A 64 5.42 10.43 7.46
C ILE A 64 6.31 9.30 8.00
N LEU A 65 6.98 8.57 7.11
CA LEU A 65 7.86 7.47 7.49
C LEU A 65 9.06 7.93 8.32
N LYS A 66 9.68 9.07 7.97
CA LYS A 66 10.81 9.64 8.73
C LYS A 66 10.47 10.01 10.17
N LYS A 67 9.20 10.32 10.47
CA LYS A 67 8.75 10.69 11.81
C LYS A 67 8.59 9.49 12.76
N GLY A 68 8.63 8.26 12.23
CA GLY A 68 8.27 7.06 12.98
C GLY A 68 6.77 6.99 13.18
N THR A 69 6.07 6.29 12.27
CA THR A 69 4.60 6.25 12.26
C THR A 69 4.04 4.84 12.51
N THR A 70 2.72 4.78 12.73
CA THR A 70 1.95 3.54 12.66
C THR A 70 1.32 3.42 11.28
N ILE A 71 1.63 2.34 10.56
CA ILE A 71 1.03 1.99 9.27
C ILE A 71 -0.10 0.99 9.53
N TYR A 72 -1.32 1.32 9.12
CA TYR A 72 -2.42 0.36 9.11
C TYR A 72 -2.44 -0.45 7.81
N THR A 73 -2.72 -1.74 7.92
CA THR A 73 -3.02 -2.62 6.78
C THR A 73 -4.37 -3.29 6.95
N ASP A 74 -5.11 -3.46 5.86
CA ASP A 74 -6.42 -4.14 5.85
C ASP A 74 -6.34 -5.67 5.97
N THR A 75 -5.14 -6.24 5.83
CA THR A 75 -4.90 -7.68 5.82
C THR A 75 -3.60 -8.08 6.50
N ASN A 76 -3.60 -9.22 7.20
CA ASN A 76 -2.37 -9.81 7.76
C ASN A 76 -1.36 -10.21 6.68
N MET A 77 -1.80 -10.48 5.46
CA MET A 77 -0.92 -10.71 4.32
C MET A 77 -0.09 -9.47 3.99
N ALA A 78 -0.71 -8.29 3.94
CA ALA A 78 0.02 -7.04 3.68
C ALA A 78 0.97 -6.73 4.85
N LEU A 79 0.49 -6.88 6.10
CA LEU A 79 1.32 -6.77 7.30
C LEU A 79 2.57 -7.65 7.21
N SER A 80 2.42 -8.91 6.80
CA SER A 80 3.51 -9.88 6.73
C SER A 80 4.49 -9.61 5.59
N GLY A 81 4.03 -8.96 4.50
CA GLY A 81 4.86 -8.60 3.35
C GLY A 81 5.73 -7.35 3.57
N ILE A 82 5.43 -6.54 4.59
CA ILE A 82 6.19 -5.32 4.90
C ILE A 82 7.49 -5.68 5.64
N ASN A 83 8.60 -5.09 5.21
CA ASN A 83 9.93 -5.43 5.70
C ASN A 83 10.16 -4.93 7.13
N LYS A 84 10.25 -5.86 8.08
CA LYS A 84 10.42 -5.58 9.51
C LYS A 84 11.71 -4.84 9.86
N ARG A 85 12.83 -5.15 9.19
CA ARG A 85 14.12 -4.48 9.44
C ARG A 85 14.06 -3.01 9.02
N ALA A 86 13.40 -2.72 7.90
CA ALA A 86 13.21 -1.35 7.44
C ALA A 86 12.30 -0.56 8.38
N LEU A 87 11.21 -1.18 8.87
CA LEU A 87 10.35 -0.60 9.90
C LEU A 87 11.14 -0.26 11.18
N GLU A 88 11.95 -1.19 11.68
CA GLU A 88 12.79 -1.00 12.86
C GLU A 88 13.77 0.18 12.68
N LYS A 89 14.46 0.25 11.54
CA LYS A 89 15.38 1.36 11.22
C LYS A 89 14.67 2.72 11.16
N LEU A 90 13.39 2.75 10.79
CA LEU A 90 12.57 3.96 10.70
C LEU A 90 11.75 4.26 11.97
N ASN A 91 11.89 3.46 13.03
CA ASN A 91 11.03 3.54 14.21
C ASN A 91 9.52 3.53 13.87
N CYS A 92 9.16 2.81 12.80
CA CYS A 92 7.79 2.62 12.35
C CYS A 92 7.26 1.28 12.84
N ARG A 93 5.94 1.16 12.94
CA ARG A 93 5.26 -0.12 13.19
C ARG A 93 4.12 -0.33 12.21
N VAL A 94 3.77 -1.58 11.96
CA VAL A 94 2.63 -1.96 11.13
C VAL A 94 1.59 -2.69 11.98
N VAL A 95 0.32 -2.36 11.80
CA VAL A 95 -0.82 -2.95 12.52
C VAL A 95 -1.88 -3.46 11.55
N CYS A 96 -2.66 -4.45 11.98
CA CYS A 96 -3.80 -5.00 11.25
C CYS A 96 -4.81 -5.51 12.27
N TYR A 97 -6.01 -4.93 12.26
CA TYR A 97 -7.03 -5.24 13.27
C TYR A 97 -8.09 -6.24 12.80
N VAL A 98 -8.04 -6.68 11.54
CA VAL A 98 -9.10 -7.51 10.93
C VAL A 98 -9.35 -8.85 11.63
N SER A 99 -8.36 -9.33 12.39
CA SER A 99 -8.41 -10.59 13.15
C SER A 99 -8.66 -10.40 14.64
N GLU A 100 -8.81 -9.17 15.13
CA GLU A 100 -9.07 -8.93 16.54
C GLU A 100 -10.50 -9.35 16.92
N PRO A 101 -10.70 -10.01 18.08
CA PRO A 101 -12.02 -10.43 18.53
C PRO A 101 -13.03 -9.28 18.62
N GLU A 102 -12.62 -8.14 19.17
CA GLU A 102 -13.44 -6.94 19.30
C GLU A 102 -13.93 -6.42 17.93
N VAL A 103 -13.05 -6.42 16.92
CA VAL A 103 -13.41 -6.02 15.54
C VAL A 103 -14.43 -6.98 14.93
N ALA A 104 -14.31 -8.28 15.23
CA ALA A 104 -15.26 -9.28 14.76
C ALA A 104 -16.65 -9.12 15.42
N GLU A 105 -16.69 -8.78 16.70
CA GLU A 105 -17.92 -8.48 17.45
C GLU A 105 -18.60 -7.22 16.88
N ILE A 106 -17.87 -6.11 16.75
CA ILE A 106 -18.38 -4.86 16.17
C ILE A 106 -18.96 -5.08 14.77
N ALA A 107 -18.24 -5.82 13.93
CA ALA A 107 -18.68 -6.13 12.57
C ALA A 107 -20.01 -6.90 12.56
N LYS A 108 -20.15 -7.89 13.44
CA LYS A 108 -21.36 -8.71 13.57
C LYS A 108 -22.53 -7.90 14.11
N GLU A 109 -22.33 -7.12 15.17
CA GLU A 109 -23.37 -6.30 15.79
C GLU A 109 -23.95 -5.24 14.84
N ARG A 110 -23.08 -4.64 14.01
CA ARG A 110 -23.46 -3.54 13.11
C ARG A 110 -23.78 -3.99 11.69
N GLY A 111 -23.64 -5.27 11.36
CA GLY A 111 -23.88 -5.80 10.02
C GLY A 111 -22.91 -5.25 8.95
N ILE A 112 -21.68 -4.91 9.35
CA ILE A 112 -20.63 -4.39 8.45
C ILE A 112 -19.51 -5.42 8.28
N THR A 113 -18.62 -5.20 7.31
CA THR A 113 -17.48 -6.11 7.14
C THR A 113 -16.44 -5.93 8.25
N ARG A 114 -15.69 -7.00 8.58
CA ARG A 114 -14.57 -6.91 9.53
C ARG A 114 -13.52 -5.87 9.13
N SER A 115 -13.26 -5.72 7.84
CA SER A 115 -12.32 -4.71 7.35
C SER A 115 -12.85 -3.28 7.53
N MET A 116 -14.16 -3.05 7.42
CA MET A 116 -14.77 -1.75 7.78
C MET A 116 -14.58 -1.46 9.28
N ALA A 117 -14.93 -2.41 10.15
CA ALA A 117 -14.75 -2.26 11.61
C ALA A 117 -13.27 -2.03 11.99
N ALA A 118 -12.33 -2.72 11.32
CA ALA A 118 -10.90 -2.52 11.51
C ALA A 118 -10.43 -1.10 11.12
N VAL A 119 -11.01 -0.50 10.10
CA VAL A 119 -10.75 0.91 9.74
C VAL A 119 -11.26 1.86 10.81
N GLU A 120 -12.45 1.60 11.39
CA GLU A 120 -12.97 2.44 12.49
C GLU A 120 -12.00 2.45 13.68
N LYS A 121 -11.45 1.28 14.03
CA LYS A 121 -10.45 1.15 15.09
C LYS A 121 -9.16 1.92 14.76
N ALA A 122 -8.63 1.75 13.55
CA ALA A 122 -7.42 2.46 13.11
C ALA A 122 -7.59 3.99 13.07
N VAL A 123 -8.77 4.46 12.68
CA VAL A 123 -9.13 5.89 12.76
C VAL A 123 -9.16 6.36 14.22
N GLY A 124 -9.78 5.57 15.12
CA GLY A 124 -9.80 5.86 16.56
C GLY A 124 -8.42 5.91 17.21
N ASP A 125 -7.48 5.07 16.75
CA ASP A 125 -6.08 5.08 17.19
C ASP A 125 -5.24 6.21 16.58
N GLY A 126 -5.84 7.05 15.73
CA GLY A 126 -5.19 8.20 15.12
C GLY A 126 -4.17 7.84 14.03
N VAL A 127 -4.32 6.69 13.36
CA VAL A 127 -3.43 6.30 12.25
C VAL A 127 -3.48 7.34 11.12
N GLU A 128 -2.32 7.66 10.56
CA GLU A 128 -2.18 8.62 9.45
C GLU A 128 -1.87 7.93 8.11
N PHE A 129 -1.21 6.76 8.13
CA PHE A 129 -0.79 6.01 6.93
C PHE A 129 -1.62 4.72 6.80
N PHE A 130 -2.50 4.66 5.79
CA PHE A 130 -3.35 3.51 5.51
C PHE A 130 -2.95 2.75 4.25
N VAL A 131 -2.97 1.42 4.32
CA VAL A 131 -2.59 0.52 3.23
C VAL A 131 -3.67 -0.53 3.01
N PHE A 132 -4.23 -0.58 1.80
CA PHE A 132 -5.30 -1.49 1.42
C PHE A 132 -4.84 -2.41 0.30
N GLY A 133 -4.77 -3.71 0.58
CA GLY A 133 -4.37 -4.72 -0.40
C GLY A 133 -5.52 -5.62 -0.87
N ASN A 134 -6.66 -5.65 -0.17
CA ASN A 134 -7.68 -6.67 -0.45
C ASN A 134 -9.13 -6.20 -0.34
N ALA A 135 -9.47 -5.30 0.57
CA ALA A 135 -10.86 -5.01 0.91
C ALA A 135 -11.32 -3.65 0.33
N PRO A 136 -12.06 -3.62 -0.79
CA PRO A 136 -12.62 -2.37 -1.33
C PRO A 136 -13.53 -1.65 -0.33
N THR A 137 -14.30 -2.42 0.44
CA THR A 137 -15.20 -1.88 1.48
C THR A 137 -14.46 -1.11 2.56
N ALA A 138 -13.22 -1.49 2.87
CA ALA A 138 -12.38 -0.79 3.85
C ALA A 138 -11.90 0.56 3.29
N LEU A 139 -11.56 0.60 1.99
CA LEU A 139 -11.16 1.83 1.31
C LEU A 139 -12.32 2.83 1.23
N PHE A 140 -13.52 2.37 0.87
CA PHE A 140 -14.75 3.18 0.95
C PHE A 140 -14.99 3.72 2.37
N LYS A 141 -14.83 2.86 3.38
CA LYS A 141 -15.04 3.27 4.77
C LYS A 141 -14.07 4.34 5.24
N LEU A 142 -12.80 4.26 4.83
CA LEU A 142 -11.82 5.30 5.11
C LEU A 142 -12.22 6.62 4.45
N LYS A 143 -12.67 6.59 3.18
CA LYS A 143 -13.18 7.77 2.48
C LYS A 143 -14.30 8.47 3.27
N GLU A 144 -15.29 7.72 3.76
CA GLU A 144 -16.38 8.26 4.60
C GLU A 144 -15.85 8.98 5.85
N PHE A 145 -14.83 8.43 6.51
CA PHE A 145 -14.24 9.06 7.69
C PHE A 145 -13.41 10.31 7.37
N ILE A 146 -12.73 10.33 6.22
CA ILE A 146 -12.01 11.51 5.75
C ILE A 146 -13.01 12.63 5.43
N GLU A 147 -14.03 12.35 4.63
CA GLU A 147 -15.05 13.34 4.22
C GLU A 147 -15.87 13.87 5.40
N SER A 148 -16.06 13.05 6.44
CA SER A 148 -16.74 13.48 7.68
C SER A 148 -15.81 14.14 8.72
N GLY A 149 -14.53 14.36 8.39
CA GLY A 149 -13.56 15.03 9.26
C GLY A 149 -13.18 14.24 10.52
N LYS A 150 -13.38 12.91 10.51
CA LYS A 150 -13.11 12.01 11.64
C LYS A 150 -11.77 11.31 11.55
N SER A 151 -11.13 11.30 10.38
CA SER A 151 -9.86 10.62 10.16
C SER A 151 -8.67 11.58 10.20
N ASN A 152 -7.57 11.14 10.83
CA ASN A 152 -6.28 11.81 10.76
C ASN A 152 -5.44 11.37 9.55
N CYS A 153 -6.01 10.60 8.62
CA CYS A 153 -5.31 10.11 7.44
C CYS A 153 -4.56 11.23 6.70
N LYS A 154 -3.31 10.95 6.34
CA LYS A 154 -2.43 11.81 5.54
C LYS A 154 -1.95 11.14 4.27
N PHE A 155 -1.87 9.82 4.26
CA PHE A 155 -1.40 9.08 3.09
C PHE A 155 -2.10 7.72 2.94
N ILE A 156 -2.41 7.37 1.69
CA ILE A 156 -3.14 6.15 1.34
C ILE A 156 -2.39 5.36 0.27
N ILE A 157 -2.25 4.04 0.48
CA ILE A 157 -1.97 3.09 -0.60
C ILE A 157 -3.23 2.28 -0.86
N GLY A 158 -3.88 2.52 -2.00
CA GLY A 158 -5.12 1.88 -2.44
C GLY A 158 -4.90 0.85 -3.53
N ALA A 159 -4.60 -0.40 -3.15
CA ALA A 159 -4.42 -1.51 -4.07
C ALA A 159 -5.35 -2.70 -3.78
N PRO A 160 -6.64 -2.54 -3.41
CA PRO A 160 -7.54 -3.68 -3.29
C PRO A 160 -7.68 -4.41 -4.63
N ILE A 161 -7.48 -5.72 -4.61
CA ILE A 161 -7.75 -6.62 -5.73
C ILE A 161 -9.20 -7.09 -5.69
N GLY A 162 -9.84 -7.23 -6.84
CA GLY A 162 -11.16 -7.85 -6.89
C GLY A 162 -11.94 -7.55 -8.15
N PHE A 163 -13.02 -8.31 -8.34
CA PHE A 163 -13.95 -8.15 -9.45
C PHE A 163 -15.18 -7.30 -9.10
N VAL A 164 -15.41 -7.05 -7.81
CA VAL A 164 -16.57 -6.29 -7.30
C VAL A 164 -16.06 -5.17 -6.40
N GLY A 165 -16.34 -3.93 -6.76
CA GLY A 165 -16.06 -2.73 -5.97
C GLY A 165 -14.59 -2.30 -5.95
N ALA A 166 -13.65 -3.12 -6.44
CA ALA A 166 -12.23 -2.79 -6.39
C ALA A 166 -11.88 -1.57 -7.24
N ALA A 167 -12.25 -1.57 -8.52
CA ALA A 167 -12.00 -0.45 -9.41
C ALA A 167 -12.71 0.82 -8.91
N GLU A 168 -13.98 0.67 -8.54
CA GLU A 168 -14.84 1.74 -8.06
C GLU A 168 -14.31 2.36 -6.75
N SER A 169 -13.80 1.54 -5.83
CA SER A 169 -13.23 2.05 -4.57
C SER A 169 -11.98 2.91 -4.77
N LYS A 170 -11.17 2.57 -5.78
CA LYS A 170 -9.97 3.33 -6.14
C LYS A 170 -10.33 4.61 -6.90
N GLU A 171 -11.28 4.53 -7.82
CA GLU A 171 -11.81 5.72 -8.50
C GLU A 171 -12.47 6.70 -7.52
N GLU A 172 -13.19 6.22 -6.50
CA GLU A 172 -13.79 7.09 -5.49
C GLU A 172 -12.75 7.71 -4.54
N ILE A 173 -11.73 6.96 -4.10
CA ILE A 173 -10.71 7.53 -3.19
C ILE A 173 -9.88 8.60 -3.91
N GLU A 174 -9.60 8.42 -5.20
CA GLU A 174 -8.85 9.38 -6.03
C GLU A 174 -9.55 10.74 -6.18
N LYS A 175 -10.84 10.85 -5.83
CA LYS A 175 -11.57 12.13 -5.84
C LYS A 175 -11.26 13.02 -4.64
N LEU A 176 -10.59 12.50 -3.60
CA LEU A 176 -10.14 13.30 -2.47
C LEU A 176 -9.05 14.26 -2.92
N LYS A 177 -9.19 15.54 -2.57
CA LYS A 177 -8.25 16.59 -2.99
C LYS A 177 -7.12 16.86 -2.01
N ASP A 178 -7.35 16.56 -0.73
CA ASP A 178 -6.47 16.97 0.37
C ASP A 178 -5.66 15.81 0.96
N ILE A 179 -5.64 14.65 0.29
CA ILE A 179 -4.94 13.45 0.75
C ILE A 179 -4.05 12.94 -0.38
N ASP A 180 -2.77 12.82 -0.10
CA ASP A 180 -1.83 12.19 -1.01
C ASP A 180 -2.01 10.66 -1.02
N MET A 181 -1.85 10.07 -2.20
CA MET A 181 -2.09 8.64 -2.35
C MET A 181 -1.36 8.01 -3.52
N MET A 182 -1.24 6.68 -3.43
CA MET A 182 -0.90 5.82 -4.54
C MET A 182 -1.99 4.74 -4.70
N THR A 183 -2.54 4.59 -5.89
CA THR A 183 -3.54 3.55 -6.18
C THR A 183 -3.09 2.65 -7.33
N VAL A 184 -3.68 1.46 -7.42
CA VAL A 184 -3.48 0.56 -8.57
C VAL A 184 -4.81 0.44 -9.30
N ARG A 185 -5.05 1.25 -10.32
CA ARG A 185 -6.36 1.36 -10.99
C ARG A 185 -6.87 0.04 -11.58
N GLY A 186 -8.19 -0.03 -11.79
CA GLY A 186 -8.86 -1.22 -12.32
C GLY A 186 -9.02 -2.34 -11.28
N ARG A 187 -8.96 -3.60 -11.71
CA ARG A 187 -9.24 -4.77 -10.84
C ARG A 187 -8.00 -5.36 -10.18
N LYS A 188 -6.81 -5.06 -10.70
CA LYS A 188 -5.54 -5.54 -10.17
C LYS A 188 -5.17 -4.84 -8.87
N GLY A 189 -4.25 -5.45 -8.13
CA GLY A 189 -3.88 -5.04 -6.78
C GLY A 189 -3.41 -6.25 -5.99
N GLY A 190 -3.62 -6.23 -4.68
CA GLY A 190 -3.32 -7.34 -3.79
C GLY A 190 -2.42 -6.90 -2.64
N SER A 191 -2.45 -7.67 -1.55
CA SER A 191 -1.59 -7.44 -0.39
C SER A 191 -0.10 -7.43 -0.72
N ALA A 192 0.34 -8.26 -1.67
CA ALA A 192 1.73 -8.28 -2.12
C ALA A 192 2.14 -6.98 -2.83
N VAL A 193 1.26 -6.44 -3.68
CA VAL A 193 1.48 -5.16 -4.37
C VAL A 193 1.48 -4.01 -3.37
N ALA A 194 0.51 -3.98 -2.45
CA ALA A 194 0.44 -2.95 -1.42
C ALA A 194 1.72 -2.95 -0.56
N ALA A 195 2.18 -4.12 -0.12
CA ALA A 195 3.42 -4.26 0.64
C ALA A 195 4.66 -3.88 -0.19
N ALA A 196 4.69 -4.21 -1.49
CA ALA A 196 5.76 -3.84 -2.41
C ALA A 196 5.93 -2.32 -2.52
N ILE A 197 4.83 -1.57 -2.60
CA ILE A 197 4.85 -0.09 -2.63
C ILE A 197 5.38 0.47 -1.30
N VAL A 198 4.88 -0.01 -0.15
CA VAL A 198 5.38 0.41 1.18
C VAL A 198 6.88 0.13 1.30
N ASN A 199 7.32 -1.05 0.89
CA ASN A 199 8.73 -1.44 0.95
C ASN A 199 9.59 -0.55 0.05
N ALA A 200 9.15 -0.25 -1.18
CA ALA A 200 9.87 0.66 -2.07
C ALA A 200 10.09 2.04 -1.44
N LEU A 201 9.05 2.61 -0.82
CA LEU A 201 9.13 3.87 -0.09
C LEU A 201 10.12 3.81 1.08
N MET A 202 10.07 2.76 1.89
CA MET A 202 11.01 2.61 3.02
C MET A 202 12.46 2.47 2.53
N TYR A 203 12.71 1.76 1.43
CA TYR A 203 14.06 1.56 0.90
C TYR A 203 14.69 2.83 0.30
N MET A 204 13.91 3.89 0.07
CA MET A 204 14.45 5.21 -0.26
C MET A 204 15.08 5.89 0.96
N LEU A 205 14.71 5.48 2.18
CA LEU A 205 15.16 6.09 3.43
C LEU A 205 16.22 5.26 4.15
N VAL A 206 16.21 3.95 3.96
CA VAL A 206 17.12 3.04 4.64
C VAL A 206 17.84 2.14 3.66
N GLU A 207 19.15 2.01 3.84
CA GLU A 207 19.91 0.98 3.16
C GLU A 207 19.39 -0.40 3.56
N ARG A 208 19.35 -1.32 2.59
CA ARG A 208 18.84 -2.68 2.79
C ARG A 208 19.84 -3.54 3.54
#